data_AF-A0A1G7WPR3-F1
#
_entry.id   AF-A0A1G7WPR3-F1
#
_cell.length_a   1.000
_cell.length_b   1.000
_cell.length_c   1.000
_cell.angle_alpha   90.00
_cell.angle_beta   90.00
_cell.angle_gamma   90.00
#
_symmetry.space_group_name_H-M   'P 1'
#
loop_
_entity.id
_entity.type
_entity.pdbx_description
1 polymer ?
#
loop_
_entity_poly.entity_id
_entity_poly.type
_entity_poly.pdbx_seq_one_letter_code
_entity_poly.pdbx_strand_id
1 'polypeptide(L)'
;MLKSRDAVFGGEELAHSSTATTVKRTGDGFVITDGPYAETTEQIGRYLTVEARDVDDAVAFAAACPSQDVEVRPITARRTPHDFRRTFIGELLDAGVDLATAQVLVGHSSPATTARYDRRPERRRREAVDRLRLPDPKPL
;
A
#
# COMPACT_ATOMS: atom_id res chain seq x y z
N MET A 1 -17.11 -8.17 24.19
CA MET A 1 -16.70 -7.53 22.94
C MET A 1 -16.27 -8.55 21.89
N LEU A 2 -15.37 -9.52 22.14
CA LEU A 2 -15.08 -10.55 21.11
C LEU A 2 -16.12 -11.66 20.92
N LYS A 3 -16.99 -11.90 21.91
CA LYS A 3 -18.03 -12.94 21.85
C LYS A 3 -19.26 -12.57 20.99
N SER A 4 -19.35 -11.34 20.49
CA SER A 4 -20.38 -10.93 19.52
C SER A 4 -19.88 -11.19 18.09
N ARG A 5 -20.77 -11.64 17.19
CA ARG A 5 -20.48 -11.91 15.77
C ARG A 5 -19.88 -10.71 15.02
N ASP A 6 -19.98 -9.50 15.58
CA ASP A 6 -19.47 -8.25 14.98
C ASP A 6 -18.00 -7.94 15.32
N ALA A 7 -17.31 -8.78 16.10
CA ALA A 7 -15.90 -8.55 16.44
C ALA A 7 -14.93 -8.90 15.30
N VAL A 8 -15.36 -9.74 14.36
CA VAL A 8 -14.60 -10.11 13.16
C VAL A 8 -15.02 -9.17 12.04
N PHE A 9 -14.12 -8.31 11.57
CA PHE A 9 -14.43 -7.34 10.51
C PHE A 9 -13.62 -7.58 9.22
N GLY A 10 -12.87 -8.67 9.16
CA GLY A 10 -12.20 -9.13 7.96
C GLY A 10 -11.56 -10.50 8.18
N GLY A 11 -11.33 -11.22 7.09
CA GLY A 11 -10.65 -12.51 7.13
C GLY A 11 -10.99 -13.32 5.90
N GLU A 12 -9.98 -14.00 5.36
CA GLU A 12 -10.09 -14.74 4.11
C GLU A 12 -9.30 -16.03 4.20
N GLU A 13 -9.81 -17.07 3.56
CA GLU A 13 -9.04 -18.27 3.26
C GLU A 13 -8.09 -17.99 2.10
N LEU A 14 -6.86 -18.45 2.25
CA LEU A 14 -5.82 -18.34 1.24
C LEU A 14 -5.79 -19.65 0.46
N ALA A 15 -5.55 -19.55 -0.85
CA ALA A 15 -5.24 -20.71 -1.66
C ALA A 15 -3.94 -21.39 -1.15
N HIS A 16 -3.76 -22.66 -1.52
CA HIS A 16 -2.59 -23.43 -1.12
C HIS A 16 -1.28 -22.68 -1.46
N SER A 17 -0.27 -22.75 -0.60
CA SER A 17 0.97 -21.95 -0.74
C SER A 17 1.68 -22.15 -2.08
N SER A 18 1.52 -23.32 -2.70
CA SER A 18 2.05 -23.62 -4.04
C SER A 18 1.46 -22.74 -5.15
N THR A 19 0.33 -22.07 -4.94
CA THR A 19 -0.25 -21.11 -5.90
C THR A 19 0.25 -19.69 -5.68
N ALA A 20 1.11 -19.46 -4.69
CA ALA A 20 1.64 -18.13 -4.42
C ALA A 20 2.65 -17.70 -5.50
N THR A 21 2.80 -16.38 -5.63
CA THR A 21 3.87 -15.75 -6.40
C THR A 21 4.56 -14.75 -5.50
N THR A 22 5.87 -14.88 -5.35
CA THR A 22 6.69 -14.03 -4.49
C THR A 22 7.36 -12.94 -5.31
N VAL A 23 7.28 -11.70 -4.84
CA VAL A 23 7.97 -10.55 -5.42
C VAL A 23 9.03 -10.06 -4.44
N LYS A 24 10.30 -10.16 -4.80
CA LYS A 24 11.43 -9.72 -3.99
C LYS A 24 12.08 -8.48 -4.61
N ARG A 25 12.12 -7.38 -3.87
CA ARG A 25 12.83 -6.16 -4.29
C ARG A 25 14.34 -6.37 -4.26
N THR A 26 15.04 -5.88 -5.28
CA THR A 26 16.50 -5.88 -5.40
C THR A 26 17.00 -4.45 -5.58
N GLY A 27 18.31 -4.23 -5.49
CA GLY A 27 18.91 -2.90 -5.70
C GLY A 27 18.56 -2.29 -7.06
N ASP A 28 18.45 -3.14 -8.09
CA ASP A 28 18.20 -2.74 -9.47
C ASP A 28 16.76 -3.02 -9.95
N GLY A 29 15.83 -3.39 -9.05
CA GLY A 29 14.44 -3.65 -9.42
C GLY A 29 13.73 -4.69 -8.55
N PHE A 30 13.20 -5.73 -9.19
CA PHE A 30 12.48 -6.82 -8.52
C PHE A 30 12.70 -8.16 -9.23
N VAL A 31 12.59 -9.24 -8.46
CA VAL A 31 12.61 -10.63 -8.94
C VAL A 31 11.26 -11.25 -8.56
N ILE A 32 10.65 -11.96 -9.52
CA ILE A 32 9.39 -12.68 -9.33
C ILE A 32 9.69 -14.18 -9.37
N THR A 33 9.18 -14.92 -8.38
CA THR A 33 9.31 -16.37 -8.31
C THR A 33 7.97 -17.01 -7.98
N ASP A 34 7.70 -18.16 -8.58
CA ASP A 34 6.56 -18.99 -8.19
C ASP A 34 6.82 -19.64 -6.83
N GLY A 35 5.76 -19.79 -6.04
CA GLY A 35 5.82 -20.34 -4.69
C GLY A 35 5.82 -19.27 -3.58
N PRO A 36 5.72 -19.73 -2.32
CA PRO A 36 5.63 -18.86 -1.15
C PRO A 36 6.94 -18.13 -0.88
N TYR A 37 6.87 -17.09 -0.05
CA TYR A 37 8.04 -16.29 0.32
C TYR A 37 9.16 -17.12 0.98
N ALA A 38 8.76 -18.07 1.81
CA ALA A 38 9.65 -19.01 2.46
C ALA A 38 9.04 -20.41 2.40
N GLU A 39 9.86 -21.40 2.09
CA GLU A 39 9.50 -22.80 2.31
C GLU A 39 9.57 -23.09 3.81
N THR A 40 8.41 -23.32 4.40
CA THR A 40 8.26 -23.61 5.83
C THR A 40 7.45 -24.88 6.00
N THR A 41 7.71 -25.60 7.09
CA THR A 41 6.97 -26.83 7.43
C THR A 41 5.47 -26.56 7.59
N GLU A 42 5.11 -25.36 8.04
CA GLU A 42 3.73 -24.92 8.23
C GLU A 42 3.44 -23.68 7.37
N GLN A 43 2.26 -23.63 6.75
CA GLN A 43 1.86 -22.58 5.83
C GLN A 43 0.59 -21.89 6.34
N ILE A 44 0.52 -20.57 6.20
CA ILE A 44 -0.66 -19.80 6.59
C ILE A 44 -1.77 -20.02 5.55
N GLY A 45 -2.83 -20.71 5.93
CA GLY A 45 -3.99 -20.96 5.07
C GLY A 45 -5.15 -19.98 5.23
N ARG A 46 -5.14 -19.15 6.28
CA ARG A 46 -6.22 -18.18 6.57
C ARG A 46 -5.71 -17.11 7.52
N TYR A 47 -6.32 -15.94 7.46
CA TYR A 47 -6.21 -14.94 8.52
C TYR A 47 -7.58 -14.42 8.93
N LEU A 48 -7.66 -13.92 10.16
CA LEU A 48 -8.82 -13.19 10.68
C LEU A 48 -8.34 -11.86 11.24
N THR A 49 -9.11 -10.81 11.01
CA THR A 49 -8.92 -9.51 11.64
C THR A 49 -10.05 -9.27 12.63
N VAL A 50 -9.68 -9.07 13.90
CA VAL A 50 -10.63 -8.92 15.00
C VAL A 50 -10.37 -7.63 15.76
N GLU A 51 -11.43 -7.01 16.27
CA GLU A 51 -11.33 -5.86 17.18
C GLU A 51 -11.39 -6.34 18.62
N ALA A 52 -10.23 -6.39 19.28
CA ALA A 52 -10.10 -6.79 20.67
C ALA A 52 -9.72 -5.61 21.56
N ARG A 53 -10.09 -5.70 22.85
CA ARG A 53 -9.75 -4.67 23.85
C ARG A 53 -8.24 -4.56 24.04
N ASP A 54 -7.56 -5.71 24.01
CA ASP A 54 -6.14 -5.90 24.18
C ASP A 54 -5.73 -7.25 23.56
N VAL A 55 -4.43 -7.56 23.63
CA VAL A 55 -3.88 -8.81 23.08
C VAL A 55 -4.41 -10.03 23.82
N ASP A 56 -4.63 -9.94 25.13
CA ASP A 56 -5.12 -11.07 25.93
C ASP A 56 -6.56 -11.46 25.54
N ASP A 57 -7.42 -10.48 25.27
CA ASP A 57 -8.78 -10.68 24.75
C ASP A 57 -8.75 -11.35 23.36
N ALA A 58 -7.78 -11.00 22.51
CA ALA A 58 -7.58 -11.65 21.21
C ALA A 58 -7.06 -13.09 21.33
N VAL A 59 -6.12 -13.34 22.25
CA VAL A 59 -5.60 -14.69 22.55
C VAL A 59 -6.69 -15.61 23.08
N ALA A 60 -7.53 -15.11 24.00
CA ALA A 60 -8.65 -15.88 24.53
C ALA A 60 -9.65 -16.30 23.44
N PHE A 61 -9.86 -15.46 22.43
CA PHE A 61 -10.68 -15.81 21.28
C PHE A 61 -9.99 -16.81 20.34
N ALA A 62 -8.71 -16.60 20.04
CA ALA A 62 -7.94 -17.53 19.21
C ALA A 62 -7.94 -18.94 19.81
N ALA A 63 -7.78 -19.06 21.13
CA ALA A 63 -7.84 -20.33 21.87
C ALA A 63 -9.22 -21.01 21.83
N ALA A 64 -10.29 -20.28 21.50
CA ALA A 64 -11.63 -20.82 21.34
C ALA A 64 -11.96 -21.25 19.89
N CYS A 65 -11.10 -20.92 18.92
CA CYS A 65 -11.27 -21.35 17.53
C CYS A 65 -10.97 -22.85 17.39
N PRO A 66 -11.65 -23.57 16.47
CA PRO A 66 -11.41 -24.99 16.23
C PRO A 66 -10.11 -25.29 15.44
N SER A 67 -9.27 -24.28 15.22
CA SER A 67 -8.00 -24.37 14.48
C SER A 67 -6.90 -24.95 15.36
N GLN A 68 -5.91 -25.63 14.76
CA GLN A 68 -4.85 -26.30 15.52
C GLN A 68 -3.89 -25.29 16.16
N ASP A 69 -3.35 -24.36 15.37
CA ASP A 69 -2.41 -23.34 15.83
C ASP A 69 -2.77 -21.97 15.24
N VAL A 70 -2.66 -20.91 16.04
CA VAL A 70 -3.02 -19.53 15.65
C VAL A 70 -1.95 -18.55 16.14
N GLU A 71 -1.35 -17.79 15.22
CA GLU A 71 -0.48 -16.66 15.54
C GLU A 71 -1.32 -15.39 15.76
N VAL A 72 -1.27 -14.83 16.97
CA VAL A 72 -1.97 -13.56 17.30
C VAL A 72 -1.00 -12.40 17.16
N ARG A 73 -1.33 -11.42 16.30
CA ARG A 73 -0.48 -10.26 16.03
C ARG A 73 -1.28 -8.95 16.11
N PRO A 74 -0.80 -7.94 16.87
CA PRO A 74 -1.38 -6.60 16.82
C PRO A 74 -1.16 -5.94 15.44
N ILE A 75 -2.18 -5.23 14.96
CA ILE A 75 -2.05 -4.36 13.78
C ILE A 75 -1.52 -3.00 14.25
N THR A 76 -0.32 -2.64 13.82
CA THR A 76 0.35 -1.39 14.25
C THR A 76 -0.20 -0.14 13.57
N ALA A 77 -0.69 -0.27 12.34
CA ALA A 77 -1.36 0.82 11.62
C ALA A 77 -2.37 0.26 10.63
N ARG A 78 -3.63 0.68 10.75
CA ARG A 78 -4.65 0.36 9.74
C ARG A 78 -4.42 1.25 8.52
N ARG A 79 -3.88 0.67 7.45
CA ARG A 79 -3.75 1.35 6.15
C ARG A 79 -5.05 1.19 5.37
N THR A 80 -5.63 2.30 4.94
CA THR A 80 -6.77 2.28 4.04
C THR A 80 -6.32 2.26 2.58
N PRO A 81 -7.14 1.82 1.62
CA PRO A 81 -6.84 1.96 0.19
C PRO A 81 -6.49 3.40 -0.21
N HIS A 82 -7.02 4.40 0.51
CA HIS A 82 -6.71 5.80 0.30
C HIS A 82 -5.29 6.18 0.74
N ASP A 83 -4.73 5.52 1.76
CA ASP A 83 -3.34 5.71 2.18
C ASP A 83 -2.35 5.19 1.14
N PHE A 84 -2.66 4.04 0.50
CA PHE A 84 -1.85 3.51 -0.60
C PHE A 84 -1.87 4.44 -1.81
N ARG A 85 -3.06 4.93 -2.20
CA ARG A 85 -3.19 5.91 -3.28
C ARG A 85 -2.37 7.18 -2.98
N ARG A 86 -2.38 7.66 -1.73
CA ARG A 86 -1.60 8.83 -1.31
C ARG A 86 -0.09 8.63 -1.42
N THR A 87 0.41 7.48 -0.96
CA THR A 87 1.83 7.14 -1.06
C THR A 87 2.24 6.95 -2.52
N PHE A 88 1.47 6.17 -3.28
CA PHE A 88 1.77 5.84 -4.68
C PHE A 88 1.81 7.07 -5.59
N ILE A 89 0.79 7.93 -5.54
CA ILE A 89 0.77 9.16 -6.35
C ILE A 89 1.89 10.10 -5.88
N GLY A 90 2.11 10.23 -4.57
CA GLY A 90 3.19 11.05 -4.03
C GLY A 90 4.56 10.63 -4.56
N GLU A 91 4.88 9.34 -4.51
CA GLU A 91 6.17 8.80 -4.98
C GLU A 91 6.36 8.97 -6.48
N LEU A 92 5.33 8.72 -7.31
CA LEU A 92 5.42 8.94 -8.75
C LEU A 92 5.75 10.40 -9.06
N LEU A 93 5.05 11.32 -8.42
CA LEU A 93 5.28 12.75 -8.61
C LEU A 93 6.68 13.11 -8.08
N ASP A 94 7.08 12.68 -6.90
CA ASP A 94 8.42 12.96 -6.36
C ASP A 94 9.56 12.44 -7.26
N ALA A 95 9.36 11.28 -7.92
CA ALA A 95 10.26 10.72 -8.93
C ALA A 95 10.30 11.50 -10.27
N GLY A 96 9.51 12.56 -10.40
CA GLY A 96 9.49 13.43 -11.58
C GLY A 96 8.44 13.07 -12.63
N VAL A 97 7.60 12.05 -12.39
CA VAL A 97 6.50 11.71 -13.30
C VAL A 97 5.52 12.90 -13.37
N ASP A 98 5.01 13.17 -14.56
CA ASP A 98 4.07 14.25 -14.77
C ASP A 98 2.67 13.89 -14.22
N LEU A 99 1.89 14.93 -13.93
CA LEU A 99 0.59 14.78 -13.28
C LEU A 99 -0.40 13.98 -14.13
N ALA A 100 -0.35 14.12 -15.46
CA ALA A 100 -1.29 13.45 -16.36
C ALA A 100 -0.99 11.95 -16.42
N THR A 101 0.28 11.56 -16.50
CA THR A 101 0.70 10.16 -16.43
C THR A 101 0.30 9.53 -15.08
N ALA A 102 0.58 10.21 -13.97
CA ALA A 102 0.18 9.73 -12.64
C ALA A 102 -1.36 9.59 -12.52
N GLN A 103 -2.14 10.50 -13.09
CA GLN A 103 -3.60 10.45 -13.12
C GLN A 103 -4.11 9.21 -13.89
N VAL A 104 -3.55 8.92 -15.06
CA VAL A 104 -3.95 7.78 -15.89
C VAL A 104 -3.65 6.46 -15.16
N LEU A 105 -2.47 6.34 -14.55
CA LEU A 105 -2.06 5.13 -13.82
C LEU A 105 -3.01 4.77 -12.67
N VAL A 106 -3.62 5.76 -12.02
CA VAL A 106 -4.55 5.55 -10.90
C VAL A 106 -6.03 5.64 -11.31
N GLY A 107 -6.31 5.85 -12.60
CA GLY A 107 -7.66 5.89 -13.14
C GLY A 107 -8.52 7.06 -12.65
N HIS A 108 -7.91 8.20 -12.29
CA HIS A 108 -8.68 9.37 -11.86
C HIS A 108 -9.33 10.06 -13.07
N SER A 109 -10.64 10.27 -12.99
CA SER A 109 -11.41 11.01 -14.00
C SER A 109 -11.14 12.52 -14.00
N SER A 110 -10.61 13.06 -12.90
CA SER A 110 -10.28 14.47 -12.75
C SER A 110 -8.81 14.67 -12.37
N PRO A 111 -8.05 15.51 -13.10
CA PRO A 111 -6.68 15.89 -12.74
C PRO A 111 -6.60 16.59 -11.37
N ALA A 112 -7.67 17.29 -10.96
CA ALA A 112 -7.71 18.00 -9.68
C ALA A 112 -7.63 17.04 -8.48
N THR A 113 -8.19 15.83 -8.61
CA THR A 113 -8.11 14.79 -7.58
C THR A 113 -6.67 14.29 -7.40
N THR A 114 -5.93 14.16 -8.49
CA THR A 114 -4.51 13.77 -8.48
C THR A 114 -3.61 14.92 -8.00
N ALA A 115 -3.95 16.17 -8.35
CA ALA A 115 -3.15 17.35 -8.00
C ALA A 115 -3.01 17.56 -6.48
N ARG A 116 -3.99 17.11 -5.68
CA ARG A 116 -3.95 17.16 -4.20
C ARG A 116 -2.75 16.43 -3.60
N TYR A 117 -2.13 15.52 -4.34
CA TYR A 117 -0.99 14.74 -3.90
C TYR A 117 0.36 15.34 -4.32
N ASP A 118 0.36 16.38 -5.16
CA ASP A 118 1.58 16.95 -5.68
C ASP A 118 2.22 17.91 -4.66
N ARG A 119 3.34 17.46 -4.07
CA ARG A 119 4.11 18.23 -3.06
C ARG A 119 5.20 19.10 -3.69
N ARG A 120 5.33 19.08 -5.01
CA ARG A 120 6.38 19.80 -5.76
C ARG A 120 6.05 21.23 -6.23
N PRO A 121 4.84 21.83 -6.08
CA PRO A 121 4.46 22.99 -6.87
C PRO A 121 5.36 24.22 -6.67
N GLU A 122 5.90 24.46 -5.47
CA GLU A 122 6.84 25.56 -5.24
C GLU A 122 8.21 25.30 -5.89
N ARG A 123 8.75 24.08 -5.74
CA ARG A 123 10.03 23.66 -6.34
C ARG A 123 10.00 23.74 -7.86
N ARG A 124 8.94 23.20 -8.48
CA ARG A 124 8.78 23.17 -9.94
C ARG A 124 8.61 24.56 -10.54
N ARG A 125 7.87 25.46 -9.88
CA ARG A 125 7.71 26.84 -10.35
C ARG A 125 9.06 27.56 -10.40
N ARG A 126 9.91 27.35 -9.39
CA ARG A 126 11.25 27.94 -9.32
C ARG A 126 12.17 27.39 -10.43
N GLU A 127 12.26 26.07 -10.55
CA GLU A 127 13.06 25.42 -11.60
C GLU A 127 12.60 25.79 -13.03
N ALA A 128 11.29 25.95 -13.25
CA ALA A 128 10.75 26.34 -14.55
C ALA A 128 11.14 27.77 -14.94
N VAL A 129 11.15 28.70 -13.98
CA VAL A 129 11.61 30.07 -14.19
C VAL A 129 13.11 30.08 -14.51
N ASP A 130 13.91 29.29 -13.80
CA ASP A 130 15.36 29.21 -14.02
C ASP A 130 15.73 28.65 -15.41
N ARG A 131 14.84 27.86 -16.02
CA ARG A 131 15.03 27.28 -17.37
C ARG A 131 14.51 28.15 -18.50
N LEU A 132 13.87 29.29 -18.20
CA LEU A 132 13.29 30.15 -19.21
C LEU A 132 14.39 30.86 -20.00
N ARG A 133 14.51 30.54 -21.29
CA ARG A 133 15.31 31.34 -22.24
C ARG A 133 14.40 32.40 -22.84
N LEU A 134 14.62 33.64 -22.46
CA LEU A 134 13.88 34.77 -23.01
C LEU A 134 14.45 35.15 -24.39
N PRO A 135 13.59 35.48 -25.36
CA PRO A 135 14.04 36.01 -26.64
C PRO A 135 14.72 37.38 -26.44
N ASP A 136 15.70 37.68 -27.29
CA ASP A 136 16.38 38.97 -27.27
C ASP A 136 15.39 40.12 -27.49
N PRO A 137 15.55 41.25 -26.79
CA PRO A 137 14.67 42.40 -26.96
C PRO A 137 14.75 42.91 -28.40
N LYS A 138 13.59 43.21 -29.00
CA LYS A 138 13.51 43.79 -30.33
C LYS A 138 14.09 45.21 -30.29
N PRO A 139 15.03 45.59 -31.18
CA PRO A 139 15.54 46.96 -31.24
C PRO A 139 14.41 47.94 -31.59
N LEU A 140 14.47 49.13 -30.97
CA LEU A 140 13.51 50.24 -31.14
C LEU A 140 13.50 50.78 -32.58
#